data_AF-A0A3D0QKC3-F1
#
_entry.id   AF-A0A3D0QKC3-F1
#
_cell.length_a   1.000
_cell.length_b   1.000
_cell.length_c   1.000
_cell.angle_alpha   90.00
_cell.angle_beta   90.00
_cell.angle_gamma   90.00
#
_symmetry.space_group_name_H-M   'P 1'
#
loop_
_entity.id
_entity.type
_entity.pdbx_description
1 polymer ?
#
loop_
_entity_poly.entity_id
_entity_poly.type
_entity_poly.pdbx_seq_one_letter_code
_entity_poly.pdbx_strand_id
1 'polypeptide(L)'
;MQTTKRKFFTLLSAAVLTALVLFLVSTGATNAGARPQEYTGANNHIITLDQAVKYVENYAASPKYSVKGGYFDRSIFDKILAQEGCIGVRCYYAQKEDGSPSLVLVGVDAQGKDMASGILGDDWVPCPPLCGIASPLVK
;
A
#
# COMPACT_ATOMS: atom_id res chain seq x y z
N MET A 1 -58.54 12.39 30.04
CA MET A 1 -57.50 13.37 29.69
C MET A 1 -56.11 12.71 29.71
N GLN A 2 -55.73 11.89 28.72
CA GLN A 2 -54.39 11.23 28.74
C GLN A 2 -53.87 10.66 27.40
N THR A 3 -54.62 10.72 26.30
CA THR A 3 -54.27 10.03 25.04
C THR A 3 -53.45 10.89 24.05
N THR A 4 -53.49 12.22 24.15
CA THR A 4 -52.80 13.12 23.20
C THR A 4 -51.30 13.28 23.48
N LYS A 5 -50.88 13.26 24.75
CA LYS A 5 -49.45 13.41 25.14
C LYS A 5 -48.58 12.23 24.67
N ARG A 6 -49.14 11.02 24.58
CA ARG A 6 -48.38 9.80 24.27
C ARG A 6 -47.95 9.74 22.79
N LYS A 7 -48.80 10.21 21.87
CA LYS A 7 -48.48 10.31 20.42
C LYS A 7 -47.51 11.44 20.10
N PHE A 8 -47.59 12.55 20.84
CA PHE A 8 -46.68 13.69 20.67
C PHE A 8 -45.23 13.33 21.10
N PHE A 9 -45.08 12.52 22.14
CA PHE A 9 -43.77 12.09 22.64
C PHE A 9 -43.08 11.06 21.73
N THR A 10 -43.83 10.19 21.06
CA THR A 10 -43.27 9.16 20.15
C THR A 10 -42.81 9.74 18.81
N LEU A 11 -43.49 10.78 18.31
CA LEU A 11 -43.10 11.47 17.07
C LEU A 11 -41.86 12.35 17.29
N LEU A 12 -41.73 13.00 18.46
CA LEU A 12 -40.54 13.77 18.82
C LEU A 12 -39.29 12.87 18.92
N SER A 13 -39.42 11.64 19.45
CA SER A 13 -38.30 10.70 19.56
C SER A 13 -37.82 10.16 18.21
N ALA A 14 -38.72 9.90 17.25
CA ALA A 14 -38.33 9.39 15.93
C ALA A 14 -37.62 10.46 15.09
N ALA A 15 -38.10 11.71 15.13
CA ALA A 15 -37.47 12.80 14.40
C ALA A 15 -36.07 13.14 14.94
N VAL A 16 -35.88 13.09 16.27
CA VAL A 16 -34.57 13.28 16.91
C VAL A 16 -33.62 12.13 16.59
N LEU A 17 -34.10 10.88 16.57
CA LEU A 17 -33.26 9.74 16.17
C LEU A 17 -32.83 9.81 14.71
N THR A 18 -33.73 10.24 13.81
CA THR A 18 -33.43 10.33 12.38
C THR A 18 -32.47 11.50 12.09
N ALA A 19 -32.64 12.63 12.79
CA ALA A 19 -31.71 13.75 12.72
C ALA A 19 -30.33 13.41 13.30
N LEU A 20 -30.26 12.60 14.38
CA LEU A 20 -29.00 12.13 14.96
C LEU A 20 -28.27 11.15 14.04
N VAL A 21 -29.00 10.26 13.35
CA VAL A 21 -28.44 9.34 12.34
C VAL A 21 -27.93 10.12 11.12
N LEU A 22 -28.65 11.13 10.65
CA LEU A 22 -28.19 12.02 9.57
C LEU A 22 -26.97 12.86 9.97
N PHE A 23 -26.87 13.27 11.24
CA PHE A 23 -25.73 14.04 11.74
C PHE A 23 -24.46 13.16 11.94
N LEU A 24 -24.62 11.89 12.30
CA LEU A 24 -23.50 10.94 12.40
C LEU A 24 -22.97 10.47 11.03
N VAL A 25 -23.77 10.58 9.96
CA VAL A 25 -23.32 10.27 8.58
C VAL A 25 -22.52 11.43 7.96
N SER A 26 -22.55 12.64 8.53
CA SER A 26 -21.89 13.81 7.94
C SER A 26 -20.47 14.08 8.45
N THR A 27 -20.01 13.42 9.52
CA THR A 27 -18.61 13.53 9.97
C THR A 27 -17.72 12.49 9.29
N GLY A 28 -17.78 12.44 7.95
CA GLY A 28 -16.69 11.89 7.17
C GLY A 28 -15.54 12.87 7.24
N ALA A 29 -14.56 12.61 8.12
CA ALA A 29 -13.30 13.33 8.13
C ALA A 29 -12.66 13.15 6.75
N THR A 30 -12.79 14.17 5.90
CA THR A 30 -12.05 14.22 4.65
C THR A 30 -10.59 14.39 5.04
N ASN A 31 -9.78 13.38 4.76
CA ASN A 31 -8.33 13.45 4.91
C ASN A 31 -7.81 14.55 3.98
N ALA A 32 -7.75 15.78 4.49
CA ALA A 32 -7.12 16.91 3.86
C ALA A 32 -5.60 16.68 3.86
N GLY A 33 -5.10 15.94 2.88
CA GLY A 33 -3.67 15.70 2.72
C GLY A 33 -3.27 14.66 1.69
N ALA A 34 -4.16 13.72 1.32
CA ALA A 34 -3.85 12.74 0.29
C ALA A 34 -4.32 13.27 -1.08
N ARG A 35 -3.38 13.68 -1.94
CA ARG A 35 -3.68 13.77 -3.38
C ARG A 35 -4.02 12.35 -3.86
N PRO A 36 -5.11 12.14 -4.61
CA PRO A 36 -5.34 10.86 -5.28
C PRO A 36 -4.10 10.51 -6.10
N GLN A 37 -3.49 9.36 -5.84
CA GLN A 37 -2.39 8.87 -6.66
C GLN A 37 -2.98 8.38 -7.98
N GLU A 38 -2.60 9.00 -9.09
CA GLU A 38 -2.98 8.57 -10.42
C GLU A 38 -2.06 7.43 -10.88
N TYR A 39 -2.64 6.26 -11.14
CA TYR A 39 -1.92 5.11 -11.67
C TYR A 39 -2.12 5.08 -13.19
N THR A 40 -1.16 5.66 -13.90
CA THR A 40 -1.19 5.75 -15.38
C THR A 40 -0.27 4.74 -16.06
N GLY A 41 0.60 4.08 -15.29
CA GLY A 41 1.73 3.30 -15.81
C GLY A 41 2.81 4.14 -16.51
N ALA A 42 2.64 5.47 -16.57
CA ALA A 42 3.54 6.41 -17.26
C ALA A 42 4.20 7.44 -16.31
N ASN A 43 4.07 7.23 -15.00
CA ASN A 43 4.69 8.10 -14.00
C ASN A 43 6.23 7.99 -14.06
N ASN A 44 6.91 9.13 -13.91
CA ASN A 44 8.38 9.15 -13.90
C ASN A 44 8.91 8.68 -12.54
N HIS A 45 9.49 7.48 -12.51
CA HIS A 45 10.13 6.89 -11.33
C HIS A 45 11.67 6.98 -11.36
N ILE A 46 12.25 7.73 -12.30
CA ILE A 46 13.70 7.84 -12.47
C ILE A 46 14.30 8.74 -11.37
N ILE A 47 15.35 8.22 -10.72
CA ILE A 47 16.18 8.95 -9.73
C ILE A 47 17.65 8.91 -10.13
N THR A 48 18.46 9.83 -9.59
CA THR A 48 19.91 9.82 -9.79
C THR A 48 20.61 8.79 -8.90
N LEU A 49 21.86 8.44 -9.24
CA LEU A 49 22.68 7.57 -8.39
C LEU A 49 22.88 8.15 -6.99
N ASP A 50 23.18 9.46 -6.88
CA ASP A 50 23.37 10.12 -5.58
C ASP A 50 22.12 10.07 -4.70
N GLN A 51 20.94 10.22 -5.30
CA GLN A 51 19.66 10.05 -4.60
C GLN A 51 19.50 8.61 -4.12
N ALA A 52 19.77 7.63 -4.99
CA ALA A 52 19.68 6.22 -4.65
C ALA A 52 20.62 5.85 -3.48
N VAL A 53 21.89 6.26 -3.54
CA VAL A 53 22.88 6.07 -2.46
C VAL A 53 22.37 6.68 -1.16
N LYS A 54 21.93 7.95 -1.19
CA LYS A 54 21.40 8.64 -0.01
C LYS A 54 20.20 7.93 0.60
N TYR A 55 19.29 7.40 -0.22
CA TYR A 55 18.11 6.68 0.27
C TYR A 55 18.49 5.37 0.95
N VAL A 56 19.44 4.63 0.40
CA VAL A 56 19.94 3.39 1.01
C VAL A 56 20.69 3.68 2.31
N GLU A 57 21.53 4.72 2.36
CA GLU A 57 22.23 5.15 3.57
C GLU A 57 21.24 5.58 4.69
N ASN A 58 20.19 6.33 4.35
CA ASN A 58 19.12 6.70 5.30
C ASN A 58 18.39 5.48 5.87
N TYR A 59 18.12 4.47 5.03
CA TYR A 59 17.47 3.24 5.47
C TYR A 59 18.37 2.40 6.37
N ALA A 60 19.67 2.29 6.04
CA ALA A 60 20.65 1.54 6.81
C ALA A 60 20.90 2.13 8.21
N ALA A 61 20.70 3.44 8.39
CA ALA A 61 20.79 4.09 9.70
C ALA A 61 19.61 3.74 10.65
N SER A 62 18.56 3.09 10.13
CA SER A 62 17.40 2.69 10.94
C SER A 62 17.64 1.35 11.64
N PRO A 63 17.54 1.27 12.98
CA PRO A 63 17.81 0.04 13.75
C PRO A 63 16.77 -1.08 13.53
N LYS A 64 15.77 -0.86 12.67
CA LYS A 64 14.60 -1.74 12.51
C LYS A 64 14.75 -2.79 11.40
N TYR A 65 15.76 -2.69 10.53
CA TYR A 65 15.84 -3.50 9.32
C TYR A 65 17.22 -4.16 9.15
N SER A 66 17.25 -5.49 9.07
CA SER A 66 18.48 -6.29 8.90
C SER A 66 18.82 -6.59 7.44
N VAL A 67 17.82 -6.56 6.55
CA VAL A 67 18.01 -6.77 5.10
C VAL A 67 18.01 -5.43 4.37
N LYS A 68 19.06 -5.19 3.60
CA LYS A 68 19.32 -3.94 2.86
C LYS A 68 18.58 -3.91 1.51
N GLY A 69 18.16 -5.07 1.02
CA GLY A 69 17.39 -5.22 -0.21
C GLY A 69 17.44 -6.67 -0.71
N GLY A 70 16.99 -6.90 -1.93
CA GLY A 70 17.11 -8.21 -2.55
C GLY A 70 16.88 -8.16 -4.05
N TYR A 71 17.29 -9.23 -4.69
CA TYR A 71 17.26 -9.39 -6.14
C TYR A 71 16.09 -10.27 -6.56
N PHE A 72 15.45 -9.89 -7.65
CA PHE A 72 14.44 -10.68 -8.34
C PHE A 72 14.87 -10.87 -9.78
N ASP A 73 14.61 -12.06 -10.34
CA ASP A 73 14.82 -12.30 -11.75
C ASP A 73 13.89 -11.43 -12.60
N ARG A 74 14.38 -10.98 -13.76
CA ARG A 74 13.55 -10.27 -14.75
C ARG A 74 12.22 -11.01 -15.03
N SER A 75 12.26 -12.34 -15.08
CA SER A 75 11.12 -13.17 -15.48
C SER A 75 9.88 -12.98 -14.59
N ILE A 76 10.03 -12.67 -13.30
CA ILE A 76 8.87 -12.44 -12.44
C ILE A 76 8.19 -11.10 -12.76
N PHE A 77 8.98 -10.06 -13.05
CA PHE A 77 8.44 -8.77 -13.49
C PHE A 77 7.72 -8.90 -14.82
N ASP A 78 8.33 -9.58 -15.80
CA ASP A 78 7.72 -9.79 -17.11
C ASP A 78 6.37 -10.53 -16.98
N LYS A 79 6.29 -11.57 -16.13
CA LYS A 79 5.04 -12.31 -15.88
C LYS A 79 3.97 -11.46 -15.19
N ILE A 80 4.35 -10.64 -14.20
CA ILE A 80 3.41 -9.76 -13.50
C ILE A 80 2.88 -8.68 -14.45
N LEU A 81 3.75 -8.07 -15.25
CA LEU A 81 3.42 -7.00 -16.19
C LEU A 81 2.66 -7.50 -17.42
N ALA A 82 2.78 -8.79 -17.77
CA ALA A 82 2.01 -9.41 -18.86
C ALA A 82 0.54 -9.69 -18.50
N GLN A 83 0.12 -9.50 -17.26
CA GLN A 83 -1.28 -9.68 -16.86
C GLN A 83 -2.16 -8.60 -17.48
N GLU A 84 -3.31 -8.99 -18.02
CA GLU A 84 -4.24 -8.06 -18.66
C GLU A 84 -4.67 -6.95 -17.69
N GLY A 85 -4.53 -5.69 -18.12
CA GLY A 85 -4.87 -4.52 -17.31
C GLY A 85 -3.81 -4.10 -16.28
N CYS A 86 -2.69 -4.82 -16.18
CA CYS A 86 -1.57 -4.44 -15.32
C CYS A 86 -0.84 -3.21 -15.86
N ILE A 87 -0.62 -2.22 -15.00
CA ILE A 87 0.07 -0.97 -15.35
C ILE A 87 1.30 -0.69 -14.47
N GLY A 88 1.62 -1.58 -13.55
CA GLY A 88 2.77 -1.43 -12.65
C GLY A 88 2.88 -2.56 -11.63
N VAL A 89 3.93 -2.50 -10.81
CA VAL A 89 4.21 -3.46 -9.74
C VAL A 89 4.26 -2.74 -8.41
N ARG A 90 3.61 -3.32 -7.39
CA ARG A 90 3.72 -2.91 -5.99
C ARG A 90 4.53 -3.95 -5.23
N CYS A 91 5.34 -3.47 -4.29
CA CYS A 91 6.17 -4.31 -3.42
C CYS A 91 5.72 -4.17 -1.97
N TYR A 92 5.52 -5.29 -1.27
CA TYR A 92 5.20 -5.35 0.16
C TYR A 92 6.34 -5.98 0.95
N TYR A 93 6.71 -5.37 2.08
CA TYR A 93 7.56 -6.04 3.07
C TYR A 93 6.81 -7.23 3.67
N ALA A 94 7.45 -8.38 3.66
CA ALA A 94 6.90 -9.64 4.11
C ALA A 94 7.91 -10.41 4.97
N GLN A 95 7.43 -11.50 5.57
CA GLN A 95 8.24 -12.44 6.32
C GLN A 95 7.82 -13.85 5.87
N LYS A 96 8.79 -14.68 5.49
CA LYS A 96 8.57 -16.09 5.13
C LYS A 96 8.23 -16.90 6.40
N GLU A 97 7.75 -18.11 6.22
CA GLU A 97 7.36 -19.01 7.33
C GLU A 97 8.52 -19.31 8.28
N ASP A 98 9.76 -19.30 7.77
CA ASP A 98 10.99 -19.49 8.55
C ASP A 98 11.43 -18.24 9.33
N GLY A 99 10.66 -17.15 9.25
CA GLY A 99 10.94 -15.88 9.91
C GLY A 99 11.91 -14.97 9.14
N SER A 100 12.40 -15.38 7.97
CA SER A 100 13.27 -14.54 7.14
C SER A 100 12.48 -13.41 6.46
N PRO A 101 13.04 -12.19 6.36
CA PRO A 101 12.37 -11.09 5.67
C PRO A 101 12.36 -11.29 4.15
N SER A 102 11.25 -10.90 3.51
CA SER A 102 11.08 -10.95 2.06
C SER A 102 10.34 -9.73 1.51
N LEU A 103 10.21 -9.68 0.18
CA LEU A 103 9.28 -8.79 -0.52
C LEU A 103 8.28 -9.62 -1.33
N VAL A 104 7.01 -9.21 -1.30
CA VAL A 104 5.98 -9.73 -2.21
C VAL A 104 5.71 -8.71 -3.31
N LEU A 105 5.80 -9.14 -4.57
CA LEU A 105 5.48 -8.37 -5.77
C LEU A 105 4.07 -8.69 -6.24
N VAL A 106 3.27 -7.65 -6.52
CA VAL A 106 1.92 -7.78 -7.09
C VAL A 106 1.69 -6.78 -8.21
N GLY A 107 0.92 -7.17 -9.23
CA GLY A 107 0.48 -6.26 -10.29
C GLY A 107 -0.53 -5.25 -9.77
N VAL A 108 -0.55 -4.06 -10.34
CA VAL A 108 -1.51 -3.00 -10.02
C VAL A 108 -2.28 -2.61 -11.27
N ASP A 109 -3.60 -2.53 -11.17
CA ASP A 109 -4.48 -2.09 -12.26
C ASP A 109 -4.65 -0.56 -12.32
N ALA A 110 -5.35 -0.07 -13.35
CA ALA A 110 -5.62 1.36 -13.56
C ALA A 110 -6.45 2.02 -12.44
N GLN A 111 -7.08 1.24 -11.56
CA GLN A 111 -7.80 1.74 -10.39
C GLN A 111 -6.90 1.77 -9.15
N GLY A 112 -5.62 1.37 -9.27
CA GLY A 112 -4.68 1.28 -8.17
C GLY A 112 -4.90 0.05 -7.28
N LYS A 113 -5.70 -0.93 -7.73
CA LYS A 113 -6.00 -2.14 -6.97
C LYS A 113 -4.96 -3.22 -7.30
N ASP A 114 -4.62 -3.98 -6.26
CA ASP A 114 -3.74 -5.12 -6.38
C ASP A 114 -4.42 -6.27 -7.13
N MET A 115 -3.73 -6.82 -8.12
CA MET A 115 -4.14 -7.99 -8.90
C MET A 115 -3.85 -9.30 -8.15
N ALA A 116 -4.37 -9.41 -6.92
CA ALA A 116 -4.04 -10.48 -5.97
C ALA A 116 -4.46 -11.90 -6.40
N SER A 117 -5.36 -12.01 -7.38
CA SER A 117 -5.80 -13.30 -7.94
C SER A 117 -4.94 -13.78 -9.12
N GLY A 118 -3.95 -12.99 -9.53
CA GLY A 118 -3.09 -13.30 -10.66
C GLY A 118 -1.70 -13.79 -10.24
N ILE A 119 -0.69 -13.48 -11.05
CA ILE A 119 0.70 -13.83 -10.75
C ILE A 119 1.23 -12.95 -9.62
N LEU A 120 1.78 -13.61 -8.60
CA LEU A 120 2.47 -13.00 -7.46
C LEU A 120 3.93 -13.41 -7.49
N GLY A 121 4.81 -12.47 -7.11
CA GLY A 121 6.24 -12.72 -6.99
C GLY A 121 6.66 -12.76 -5.52
N ASP A 122 7.42 -13.76 -5.16
CA ASP A 122 8.24 -13.84 -3.94
C ASP A 122 9.51 -14.61 -4.33
N ASP A 123 10.39 -14.86 -3.37
CA ASP A 123 11.68 -15.54 -3.52
C ASP A 123 12.81 -14.64 -4.02
N TRP A 124 12.93 -13.48 -3.37
CA TRP A 124 14.08 -12.62 -3.60
C TRP A 124 15.36 -13.25 -3.06
N VAL A 125 16.49 -12.91 -3.69
CA VAL A 125 17.82 -13.23 -3.17
C VAL A 125 18.22 -12.10 -2.21
N PRO A 126 18.26 -12.30 -0.88
CA PRO A 126 18.45 -11.22 0.09
C PRO A 126 19.88 -10.71 0.12
N CYS A 127 20.03 -9.40 0.34
CA CYS A 127 21.29 -8.73 0.59
C CYS A 127 21.23 -8.04 1.96
N PRO A 128 22.03 -8.45 2.95
CA PRO A 128 22.98 -9.58 2.99
C PRO A 128 22.32 -10.98 3.09
N PRO A 129 23.04 -12.10 2.81
CA PRO A 129 24.47 -12.20 2.51
C PRO A 129 24.85 -12.09 1.03
N LEU A 130 23.87 -12.14 0.11
CA LEU A 130 24.11 -12.19 -1.34
C LEU A 130 23.90 -10.80 -1.95
N CYS A 131 24.81 -9.87 -1.62
CA CYS A 131 24.84 -8.56 -2.26
C CYS A 131 25.60 -8.61 -3.58
N GLY A 132 25.26 -7.74 -4.53
CA GLY A 132 26.09 -7.53 -5.72
C GLY A 132 27.49 -7.10 -5.31
N ILE A 133 28.51 -7.84 -5.77
CA ILE A 133 29.91 -7.57 -5.46
C ILE A 133 30.24 -6.16 -5.97
N ALA A 134 30.69 -5.26 -5.08
CA ALA A 134 31.05 -3.86 -5.36
C ALA A 134 29.90 -2.92 -5.80
N SER A 135 28.68 -3.06 -5.25
CA SER A 135 27.61 -2.09 -5.49
C SER A 135 27.89 -0.72 -4.84
N PRO A 136 27.80 0.41 -5.57
CA PRO A 136 27.92 1.75 -4.97
C PRO A 136 26.77 2.07 -4.00
N LEU A 137 25.68 1.31 -4.04
CA LEU A 137 24.51 1.49 -3.18
C LEU A 137 24.68 0.82 -1.82
N VAL A 138 25.48 -0.24 -1.74
CA VAL A 138 25.63 -1.06 -0.53
C VAL A 138 27.11 -1.06 -0.15
N LYS A 139 27.50 -0.03 0.61
CA LYS A 139 28.80 0.02 1.30
C LYS A 139 28.80 -0.88 2.54
#